data_AF-A0A811SHA8-F1
#
_entry.id   AF-A0A811SHA8-F1
#
_cell.length_a   1.000
_cell.length_b   1.000
_cell.length_c   1.000
_cell.angle_alpha   90.00
_cell.angle_beta   90.00
_cell.angle_gamma   90.00
#
_symmetry.space_group_name_H-M   'P 1'
#
loop_
_entity.id
_entity.type
_entity.pdbx_description
1 polymer ?
#
loop_
_entity_poly.entity_id
_entity_poly.type
_entity_poly.pdbx_seq_one_letter_code
_entity_poly.pdbx_strand_id
1 'polypeptide(L)'
;MADPYGDGKGPSLKSQSQNQQPRPGPRLKPAIEMEDLINLLHGSDPVRVELTRLENELQFKEKELGDAQAEIKALRLSDRAREKAVQDLTEELAKVDEKLKLTESLLESKNLEAKKINDEKKAALAAQFAAEATLRRVHAAQKDDDMPPIEAILAPLEAELKLARQEIAKLQDDNRALDRLTKSKEAALLEAERTVQMALAKASLEENKILDRMHRQKVAEVEKLTQTVRELEESVLAGGAAANAVRDYQRKVQEMNEEMKTLDRELSRAKVSANRVAVVVANEWKDGNDKVMPVKQWLEERRILQGEMQQLWDKLAIAERAARSEAQLKEKFQLRLKVLEEGLRMSTSRTNVSATRRQSIGGADGLSKANGFLSKRPSFQMRSSVSTTTTLVNHAKGASKSFDGGCRSLERYKGLVNGNGMNVSTDSSEDKESNNSDEKCNEFASAESEDSVSGVLYDMLQKEMLAKKVDTLTKAMESDAKKSRRELAAMEKELAAVRMEKEQDSRAKRFGSSSGSGSSSQLPPGRTGDKEGASHCPGEDGIAEEPLLPTSRGRGDELLCV
;
A
#
# COMPACT_ATOMS: atom_id res chain seq x y z
N MET A 1 -34.97 -34.96 -27.37
CA MET A 1 -33.74 -35.20 -28.15
C MET A 1 -32.56 -34.74 -27.32
N ALA A 2 -31.35 -35.28 -27.42
CA ALA A 2 -30.91 -36.63 -27.79
C ALA A 2 -29.38 -36.64 -27.55
N ASP A 3 -28.91 -37.50 -26.64
CA ASP A 3 -27.48 -37.76 -26.34
C ASP A 3 -26.90 -38.75 -27.40
N PRO A 4 -25.63 -39.25 -27.39
CA PRO A 4 -24.57 -39.11 -26.38
C PRO A 4 -23.08 -39.04 -26.86
N TYR A 5 -22.16 -39.02 -25.87
CA TYR A 5 -20.75 -39.49 -25.86
C TYR A 5 -19.62 -38.75 -26.61
N GLY A 6 -18.46 -38.69 -25.92
CA GLY A 6 -17.13 -38.38 -26.47
C GLY A 6 -16.01 -38.69 -25.46
N ASP A 7 -15.42 -39.90 -25.52
CA ASP A 7 -14.32 -40.34 -24.64
C ASP A 7 -12.96 -39.74 -25.07
N GLY A 8 -12.12 -39.37 -24.10
CA GLY A 8 -10.99 -38.45 -24.27
C GLY A 8 -9.61 -39.06 -23.98
N LYS A 9 -9.31 -40.26 -24.49
CA LYS A 9 -8.00 -40.91 -24.31
C LYS A 9 -6.88 -40.18 -25.05
N GLY A 10 -5.70 -40.12 -24.43
CA GLY A 10 -4.55 -39.34 -24.90
C GLY A 10 -3.91 -39.85 -26.21
N PRO A 11 -3.11 -39.01 -26.90
CA PRO A 11 -2.54 -39.30 -28.21
C PRO A 11 -1.45 -40.38 -28.15
N SER A 12 -1.46 -41.28 -29.15
CA SER A 12 -0.49 -42.38 -29.28
C SER A 12 0.60 -42.06 -30.32
N LEU A 13 1.81 -42.58 -30.10
CA LEU A 13 2.97 -42.38 -30.97
C LEU A 13 2.94 -43.32 -32.19
N LYS A 14 2.97 -42.75 -33.40
CA LYS A 14 3.36 -43.35 -34.69
C LYS A 14 3.30 -42.27 -35.78
N SER A 15 4.04 -42.27 -36.88
CA SER A 15 5.35 -42.87 -37.23
C SER A 15 5.67 -42.44 -38.66
N GLN A 16 6.92 -42.08 -38.94
CA GLN A 16 7.59 -41.98 -40.26
C GLN A 16 6.75 -42.07 -41.56
N SER A 17 6.95 -41.10 -42.45
CA SER A 17 7.24 -41.42 -43.86
C SER A 17 8.22 -40.40 -44.46
N GLN A 18 8.89 -40.77 -45.55
CA GLN A 18 9.94 -40.00 -46.20
C GLN A 18 9.42 -39.35 -47.49
N ASN A 19 9.93 -38.15 -47.87
CA ASN A 19 10.43 -37.99 -49.24
C ASN A 19 11.31 -36.75 -49.51
N GLN A 20 12.38 -37.00 -50.27
CA GLN A 20 13.01 -36.22 -51.35
C GLN A 20 13.10 -34.67 -51.27
N GLN A 21 14.34 -34.18 -51.36
CA GLN A 21 14.68 -32.85 -51.90
C GLN A 21 14.67 -32.86 -53.44
N PRO A 22 14.49 -31.68 -54.07
CA PRO A 22 15.17 -31.30 -55.30
C PRO A 22 16.23 -30.22 -55.04
N ARG A 23 17.42 -30.34 -55.66
CA ARG A 23 18.47 -29.29 -55.66
C ARG A 23 18.25 -28.28 -56.79
N PRO A 24 18.42 -26.96 -56.53
CA PRO A 24 18.88 -26.01 -57.53
C PRO A 24 20.42 -26.09 -57.73
N GLY A 25 20.91 -25.70 -58.91
CA GLY A 25 22.34 -25.71 -59.26
C GLY A 25 23.13 -24.49 -58.74
N PRO A 26 24.47 -24.49 -58.91
CA PRO A 26 25.35 -23.48 -58.33
C PRO A 26 25.22 -22.11 -59.02
N ARG A 27 25.23 -21.03 -58.22
CA ARG A 27 25.42 -19.67 -58.70
C ARG A 27 26.46 -18.93 -57.87
N LEU A 28 27.58 -18.65 -58.54
CA LEU A 28 28.50 -17.52 -58.42
C LEU A 28 28.49 -16.67 -57.13
N LYS A 29 29.68 -16.54 -56.54
CA LYS A 29 30.03 -15.60 -55.48
C LYS A 29 29.48 -14.17 -55.72
N PRO A 30 28.86 -13.52 -54.73
CA PRO A 30 29.01 -12.08 -54.52
C PRO A 30 30.50 -11.77 -54.26
N ALA A 31 30.96 -10.54 -54.52
CA ALA A 31 32.32 -10.16 -54.16
C ALA A 31 32.52 -10.26 -52.64
N ILE A 32 33.70 -10.73 -52.21
CA ILE A 32 34.15 -10.53 -50.83
C ILE A 32 34.50 -9.04 -50.72
N GLU A 33 33.77 -8.31 -49.89
CA GLU A 33 34.00 -6.87 -49.68
C GLU A 33 35.38 -6.66 -49.00
N MET A 34 35.99 -5.50 -49.21
CA MET A 34 37.43 -5.33 -48.91
C MET A 34 37.70 -5.39 -47.39
N GLU A 35 36.69 -5.02 -46.62
CA GLU A 35 36.53 -5.18 -45.18
C GLU A 35 36.79 -6.61 -44.71
N ASP A 36 36.25 -7.64 -45.39
CA ASP A 36 36.43 -9.05 -44.99
C ASP A 36 37.87 -9.54 -45.18
N LEU A 37 38.59 -8.99 -46.17
CA LEU A 37 40.00 -9.30 -46.35
C LEU A 37 40.87 -8.64 -45.27
N ILE A 38 40.51 -7.43 -44.82
CA ILE A 38 41.16 -6.73 -43.71
C ILE A 38 40.90 -7.48 -42.39
N ASN A 39 39.66 -7.93 -42.18
CA ASN A 39 39.21 -8.72 -41.03
C ASN A 39 39.86 -10.11 -40.90
N LEU A 40 40.42 -10.65 -41.99
CA LEU A 40 41.08 -11.96 -42.00
C LEU A 40 42.60 -11.87 -41.78
N LEU A 41 43.23 -10.74 -42.13
CA LEU A 41 44.68 -10.53 -41.98
C LEU A 41 45.05 -9.83 -40.66
N HIS A 42 44.13 -9.07 -40.06
CA HIS A 42 44.28 -8.51 -38.72
C HIS A 42 43.21 -9.13 -37.83
N GLY A 43 43.60 -9.64 -36.66
CA GLY A 43 42.72 -10.41 -35.78
C GLY A 43 41.39 -9.71 -35.54
N SER A 44 40.30 -10.46 -35.72
CA SER A 44 38.91 -9.98 -35.80
C SER A 44 38.61 -8.79 -34.89
N ASP A 45 38.05 -7.73 -35.48
CA ASP A 45 37.56 -6.54 -34.77
C ASP A 45 36.82 -6.95 -33.48
N PRO A 46 37.34 -6.57 -32.29
CA PRO A 46 36.78 -7.00 -31.02
C PRO A 46 35.35 -6.50 -30.82
N VAL A 47 34.97 -5.36 -31.44
CA VAL A 47 33.60 -4.84 -31.36
C VAL A 47 32.63 -5.76 -32.08
N ARG A 48 32.97 -6.21 -33.29
CA ARG A 48 32.15 -7.17 -34.05
C ARG A 48 32.09 -8.55 -33.38
N VAL A 49 33.19 -9.04 -32.81
CA VAL A 49 33.19 -10.32 -32.08
C VAL A 49 32.28 -10.27 -30.85
N GLU A 50 32.36 -9.19 -30.07
CA GLU A 50 31.50 -9.01 -28.89
C GLU A 50 30.04 -8.74 -29.28
N LEU A 51 29.77 -8.02 -30.38
CA LEU A 51 28.42 -7.88 -30.92
C LEU A 51 27.82 -9.24 -31.28
N THR A 52 28.55 -10.08 -32.03
CA THR A 52 28.09 -11.44 -32.36
C THR A 52 27.93 -12.31 -31.10
N ARG A 53 28.75 -12.13 -30.06
CA ARG A 53 28.56 -12.81 -28.77
C ARG A 53 27.23 -12.40 -28.12
N LEU A 54 26.95 -11.10 -28.07
CA LEU A 54 25.73 -10.53 -27.49
C LEU A 54 24.48 -10.86 -28.32
N GLU A 55 24.56 -10.94 -29.64
CA GLU A 55 23.47 -11.39 -30.52
C GLU A 55 23.09 -12.85 -30.26
N ASN A 56 24.08 -13.74 -30.10
CA ASN A 56 23.84 -15.13 -29.75
C ASN A 56 23.30 -15.28 -28.31
N GLU A 57 23.80 -14.48 -27.36
CA GLU A 57 23.28 -14.44 -25.99
C GLU A 57 21.84 -13.93 -25.95
N LEU A 58 21.49 -12.91 -26.75
CA LEU A 58 20.13 -12.39 -26.90
C LEU A 58 19.20 -13.46 -27.50
N GLN A 59 19.57 -14.11 -28.60
CA GLN A 59 18.76 -15.18 -29.20
C GLN A 59 18.56 -16.37 -28.25
N PHE A 60 19.58 -16.70 -27.44
CA PHE A 60 19.46 -17.72 -26.39
C PHE A 60 18.45 -17.29 -25.32
N LYS A 61 18.50 -16.03 -24.86
CA LYS A 61 17.55 -15.47 -23.87
C LYS A 61 16.13 -15.32 -24.42
N GLU A 62 15.96 -14.99 -25.70
CA GLU A 62 14.65 -15.00 -26.38
C GLU A 62 14.06 -16.42 -26.43
N LYS A 63 14.90 -17.42 -26.68
CA LYS A 63 14.46 -18.83 -26.64
C LYS A 63 14.08 -19.27 -25.23
N GLU A 64 14.92 -19.02 -24.22
CA GLU A 64 14.60 -19.31 -22.81
C GLU A 64 13.29 -18.62 -22.38
N LEU A 65 13.07 -17.37 -22.80
CA LEU A 65 11.82 -16.64 -22.55
C LEU A 65 10.62 -17.30 -23.26
N GLY A 66 10.80 -17.80 -24.48
CA GLY A 66 9.79 -18.56 -25.21
C GLY A 66 9.41 -19.88 -24.54
N ASP A 67 10.41 -20.65 -24.12
CA ASP A 67 10.26 -21.92 -23.41
C ASP A 67 9.58 -21.70 -22.04
N ALA A 68 10.00 -20.70 -21.27
CA ALA A 68 9.36 -20.30 -20.01
C ALA A 68 7.91 -19.80 -20.20
N GLN A 69 7.62 -19.07 -21.29
CA GLN A 69 6.24 -18.70 -21.64
C GLN A 69 5.37 -19.90 -22.02
N ALA A 70 5.95 -20.97 -22.59
CA ALA A 70 5.24 -22.22 -22.86
C ALA A 70 4.96 -22.98 -21.55
N GLU A 71 5.94 -23.07 -20.65
CA GLU A 71 5.78 -23.67 -19.32
C GLU A 71 4.69 -22.96 -18.50
N ILE A 72 4.72 -21.62 -18.43
CA ILE A 72 3.68 -20.82 -17.75
C ILE A 72 2.27 -21.10 -18.33
N LYS A 73 2.14 -21.35 -19.64
CA LYS A 73 0.86 -21.72 -20.26
C LYS A 73 0.43 -23.15 -19.87
N ALA A 74 1.37 -24.09 -19.83
CA ALA A 74 1.12 -25.48 -19.44
C ALA A 74 0.72 -25.59 -17.94
N LEU A 75 1.44 -24.91 -17.06
CA LEU A 75 1.12 -24.83 -15.62
C LEU A 75 -0.28 -24.26 -15.40
N ARG A 76 -0.63 -23.13 -16.04
CA ARG A 76 -1.99 -22.53 -15.98
C ARG A 76 -3.11 -23.40 -16.55
N LEU A 77 -2.81 -24.47 -17.28
CA LEU A 77 -3.80 -25.48 -17.70
C LEU A 77 -3.88 -26.63 -16.69
N SER A 78 -2.74 -27.07 -16.16
CA SER A 78 -2.64 -28.04 -15.05
C SER A 78 -3.34 -27.53 -13.79
N ASP A 79 -3.15 -26.25 -13.45
CA ASP A 79 -3.78 -25.60 -12.30
C ASP A 79 -5.30 -25.60 -12.42
N ARG A 80 -5.86 -25.18 -13.56
CA ARG A 80 -7.31 -25.23 -13.81
C ARG A 80 -7.89 -26.64 -13.78
N ALA A 81 -7.16 -27.63 -14.27
CA ALA A 81 -7.59 -29.03 -14.18
C ALA A 81 -7.64 -29.51 -12.72
N ARG A 82 -6.70 -29.05 -11.89
CA ARG A 82 -6.64 -29.34 -10.45
C ARG A 82 -7.71 -28.58 -9.66
N GLU A 83 -7.92 -27.30 -9.95
CA GLU A 83 -9.01 -26.47 -9.40
C GLU A 83 -10.37 -27.14 -9.66
N LYS A 84 -10.61 -27.59 -10.90
CA LYS A 84 -11.83 -28.32 -11.23
C LYS A 84 -11.94 -29.63 -10.44
N ALA A 85 -10.87 -30.44 -10.39
CA ALA A 85 -10.91 -31.70 -9.62
C ALA A 85 -11.16 -31.47 -8.12
N VAL A 86 -10.67 -30.37 -7.55
CA VAL A 86 -10.96 -29.96 -6.16
C VAL A 86 -12.43 -29.52 -6.02
N GLN A 87 -12.99 -28.79 -6.99
CA GLN A 87 -14.42 -28.45 -6.98
C GLN A 87 -15.28 -29.72 -7.06
N ASP A 88 -15.04 -30.58 -8.05
CA ASP A 88 -15.79 -31.83 -8.27
C ASP A 88 -15.79 -32.71 -6.99
N LEU A 89 -14.63 -32.81 -6.30
CA LEU A 89 -14.50 -33.52 -5.02
C LEU A 89 -15.19 -32.82 -3.85
N THR A 90 -15.22 -31.48 -3.83
CA THR A 90 -15.91 -30.70 -2.78
C THR A 90 -17.43 -30.86 -2.90
N GLU A 91 -17.96 -30.91 -4.12
CA GLU A 91 -19.37 -31.17 -4.38
C GLU A 91 -19.78 -32.60 -3.97
N GLU A 92 -18.94 -33.61 -4.21
CA GLU A 92 -19.20 -34.97 -3.70
C GLU A 92 -19.06 -35.06 -2.17
N LEU A 93 -18.10 -34.36 -1.55
CA LEU A 93 -17.98 -34.30 -0.09
C LEU A 93 -19.25 -33.71 0.54
N ALA A 94 -19.78 -32.60 0.02
CA ALA A 94 -21.02 -32.01 0.49
C ALA A 94 -22.22 -33.00 0.41
N LYS A 95 -22.33 -33.73 -0.71
CA LYS A 95 -23.36 -34.78 -0.89
C LYS A 95 -23.20 -35.97 0.06
N VAL A 96 -21.98 -36.24 0.54
CA VAL A 96 -21.71 -37.26 1.56
C VAL A 96 -22.05 -36.74 2.96
N ASP A 97 -21.68 -35.50 3.29
CA ASP A 97 -22.00 -34.86 4.57
C ASP A 97 -23.52 -34.71 4.79
N GLU A 98 -24.28 -34.40 3.74
CA GLU A 98 -25.75 -34.36 3.79
C GLU A 98 -26.34 -35.74 4.06
N LYS A 99 -25.85 -36.79 3.37
CA LYS A 99 -26.27 -38.18 3.61
C LYS A 99 -25.91 -38.62 5.04
N LEU A 100 -24.73 -38.25 5.53
CA LEU A 100 -24.29 -38.56 6.89
C LEU A 100 -25.27 -37.97 7.92
N LYS A 101 -25.55 -36.66 7.86
CA LYS A 101 -26.50 -35.97 8.76
C LYS A 101 -27.91 -36.59 8.72
N LEU A 102 -28.37 -37.01 7.55
CA LEU A 102 -29.64 -37.74 7.40
C LEU A 102 -29.61 -39.13 8.06
N THR A 103 -28.49 -39.86 7.95
CA THR A 103 -28.34 -41.16 8.65
C THR A 103 -28.15 -41.01 10.17
N GLU A 104 -27.46 -39.97 10.62
CA GLU A 104 -27.25 -39.66 12.05
C GLU A 104 -28.56 -39.32 12.75
N SER A 105 -29.35 -38.40 12.18
CA SER A 105 -30.67 -38.03 12.71
C SER A 105 -31.68 -39.20 12.68
N LEU A 106 -31.63 -40.06 11.66
CA LEU A 106 -32.41 -41.31 11.63
C LEU A 106 -31.98 -42.29 12.74
N LEU A 107 -30.67 -42.42 12.98
CA LEU A 107 -30.11 -43.30 14.02
C LEU A 107 -30.43 -42.77 15.42
N GLU A 108 -30.35 -41.46 15.64
CA GLU A 108 -30.77 -40.81 16.89
C GLU A 108 -32.26 -41.03 17.17
N SER A 109 -33.12 -40.82 16.17
CA SER A 109 -34.55 -41.10 16.24
C SER A 109 -34.82 -42.57 16.64
N LYS A 110 -34.11 -43.52 16.01
CA LYS A 110 -34.24 -44.96 16.33
C LYS A 110 -33.69 -45.32 17.71
N ASN A 111 -32.66 -44.64 18.21
CA ASN A 111 -32.17 -44.82 19.58
C ASN A 111 -33.18 -44.30 20.62
N LEU A 112 -33.85 -43.18 20.35
CA LEU A 112 -34.91 -42.65 21.23
C LEU A 112 -36.12 -43.61 21.27
N GLU A 113 -36.53 -44.14 20.12
CA GLU A 113 -37.58 -45.17 20.01
C GLU A 113 -37.20 -46.46 20.77
N ALA A 114 -35.98 -46.97 20.58
CA ALA A 114 -35.48 -48.15 21.28
C ALA A 114 -35.40 -47.93 22.81
N LYS A 115 -35.01 -46.74 23.26
CA LYS A 115 -35.04 -46.38 24.69
C LYS A 115 -36.46 -46.37 25.23
N LYS A 116 -37.42 -45.74 24.52
CA LYS A 116 -38.84 -45.70 24.89
C LYS A 116 -39.41 -47.12 25.06
N ILE A 117 -39.19 -48.00 24.08
CA ILE A 117 -39.63 -49.41 24.13
C ILE A 117 -38.97 -50.17 25.29
N ASN A 118 -37.69 -49.91 25.59
CA ASN A 118 -36.99 -50.52 26.74
C ASN A 118 -37.57 -50.07 28.08
N ASP A 119 -37.88 -48.78 28.24
CA ASP A 119 -38.44 -48.24 29.47
C ASP A 119 -39.93 -48.63 29.65
N GLU A 120 -40.70 -48.72 28.55
CA GLU A 120 -42.04 -49.35 28.53
C GLU A 120 -41.99 -50.83 28.93
N LYS A 121 -41.01 -51.59 28.42
CA LYS A 121 -40.80 -53.00 28.80
C LYS A 121 -40.46 -53.15 30.29
N LYS A 122 -39.63 -52.28 30.86
CA LYS A 122 -39.34 -52.26 32.30
C LYS A 122 -40.60 -51.96 33.11
N ALA A 123 -41.39 -50.97 32.70
CA ALA A 123 -42.65 -50.62 33.36
C ALA A 123 -43.66 -51.78 33.31
N ALA A 124 -43.79 -52.47 32.16
CA ALA A 124 -44.63 -53.64 32.01
C ALA A 124 -44.19 -54.82 32.90
N LEU A 125 -42.88 -55.09 32.98
CA LEU A 125 -42.34 -56.12 33.89
C LEU A 125 -42.54 -55.76 35.37
N ALA A 126 -42.33 -54.50 35.75
CA ALA A 126 -42.59 -54.02 37.11
C ALA A 126 -44.08 -54.14 37.48
N ALA A 127 -44.98 -53.78 36.56
CA ALA A 127 -46.43 -53.97 36.72
C ALA A 127 -46.82 -55.45 36.82
N GLN A 128 -46.20 -56.33 36.03
CA GLN A 128 -46.39 -57.78 36.12
C GLN A 128 -45.98 -58.31 37.51
N PHE A 129 -44.79 -57.97 38.01
CA PHE A 129 -44.36 -58.37 39.35
C PHE A 129 -45.25 -57.78 40.46
N ALA A 130 -45.70 -56.54 40.33
CA ALA A 130 -46.62 -55.92 41.29
C ALA A 130 -48.00 -56.61 41.30
N ALA A 131 -48.53 -56.99 40.13
CA ALA A 131 -49.77 -57.77 40.01
C ALA A 131 -49.61 -59.17 40.62
N GLU A 132 -48.52 -59.87 40.31
CA GLU A 132 -48.23 -61.21 40.82
C GLU A 132 -48.00 -61.20 42.35
N ALA A 133 -47.29 -60.21 42.89
CA ALA A 133 -47.15 -60.00 44.33
C ALA A 133 -48.48 -59.63 45.00
N THR A 134 -49.42 -59.02 44.28
CA THR A 134 -50.77 -58.73 44.78
C THR A 134 -51.64 -59.99 44.78
N LEU A 135 -51.56 -60.83 43.75
CA LEU A 135 -52.20 -62.16 43.76
C LEU A 135 -51.67 -63.05 44.88
N ARG A 136 -50.34 -63.07 45.12
CA ARG A 136 -49.75 -63.78 46.27
C ARG A 136 -50.28 -63.26 47.61
N ARG A 137 -50.37 -61.94 47.79
CA ARG A 137 -50.93 -61.35 49.02
C ARG A 137 -52.41 -61.67 49.21
N VAL A 138 -53.23 -61.61 48.15
CA VAL A 138 -54.67 -61.98 48.24
C VAL A 138 -54.83 -63.47 48.57
N HIS A 139 -54.06 -64.37 47.96
CA HIS A 139 -54.12 -65.81 48.27
C HIS A 139 -53.54 -66.19 49.64
N ALA A 140 -52.71 -65.35 50.26
CA ALA A 140 -52.26 -65.50 51.64
C ALA A 140 -53.31 -64.92 52.63
N ALA A 141 -53.83 -63.72 52.36
CA ALA A 141 -54.91 -63.10 53.14
C ALA A 141 -56.23 -63.91 53.13
N GLN A 142 -56.39 -64.83 52.18
CA GLN A 142 -57.47 -65.84 52.16
C GLN A 142 -57.22 -67.05 53.07
N LYS A 143 -56.14 -67.06 53.88
CA LYS A 143 -55.71 -68.21 54.70
C LYS A 143 -55.26 -67.87 56.12
N ASP A 144 -54.91 -66.62 56.41
CA ASP A 144 -54.50 -66.16 57.74
C ASP A 144 -55.64 -65.36 58.39
N ASP A 145 -56.37 -65.98 59.33
CA ASP A 145 -57.54 -65.38 60.01
C ASP A 145 -57.17 -64.29 61.06
N ASP A 146 -55.88 -64.10 61.38
CA ASP A 146 -55.37 -63.12 62.36
C ASP A 146 -54.92 -61.81 61.69
N MET A 147 -55.82 -61.13 60.98
CA MET A 147 -55.52 -59.82 60.37
C MET A 147 -55.56 -58.69 61.40
N PRO A 148 -54.47 -57.91 61.61
CA PRO A 148 -54.47 -56.83 62.57
C PRO A 148 -55.38 -55.66 62.13
N PRO A 149 -55.88 -54.83 63.09
CA PRO A 149 -56.76 -53.70 62.78
C PRO A 149 -56.19 -52.77 61.71
N ILE A 150 -57.03 -52.38 60.75
CA ILE A 150 -56.64 -51.65 59.53
C ILE A 150 -55.97 -50.31 59.89
N GLU A 151 -56.41 -49.68 60.98
CA GLU A 151 -55.88 -48.43 61.53
C GLU A 151 -54.37 -48.53 61.86
N ALA A 152 -53.91 -49.69 62.33
CA ALA A 152 -52.50 -49.92 62.66
C ALA A 152 -51.60 -50.04 61.41
N ILE A 153 -52.18 -50.41 60.27
CA ILE A 153 -51.49 -50.46 58.96
C ILE A 153 -51.55 -49.09 58.28
N LEU A 154 -52.66 -48.35 58.43
CA LEU A 154 -52.83 -47.03 57.80
C LEU A 154 -52.00 -45.93 58.46
N ALA A 155 -51.91 -45.88 59.79
CA ALA A 155 -51.29 -44.74 60.49
C ALA A 155 -49.83 -44.41 60.08
N PRO A 156 -48.93 -45.39 59.82
CA PRO A 156 -47.59 -45.11 59.28
C PRO A 156 -47.65 -44.51 57.86
N LEU A 157 -48.50 -45.06 56.99
CA LEU A 157 -48.66 -44.60 55.60
C LEU A 157 -49.26 -43.20 55.53
N GLU A 158 -50.18 -42.86 56.44
CA GLU A 158 -50.73 -41.51 56.58
C GLU A 158 -49.66 -40.50 57.06
N ALA A 159 -48.74 -40.93 57.94
CA ALA A 159 -47.62 -40.11 58.40
C ALA A 159 -46.58 -39.87 57.27
N GLU A 160 -46.21 -40.92 56.53
CA GLU A 160 -45.32 -40.80 55.35
C GLU A 160 -45.94 -39.91 54.28
N LEU A 161 -47.23 -40.10 53.96
CA LEU A 161 -47.98 -39.27 53.02
C LEU A 161 -48.10 -37.80 53.47
N LYS A 162 -48.12 -37.54 54.78
CA LYS A 162 -48.06 -36.18 55.36
C LYS A 162 -46.66 -35.56 55.21
N LEU A 163 -45.59 -36.32 55.41
CA LEU A 163 -44.21 -35.86 55.19
C LEU A 163 -43.95 -35.59 53.70
N ALA A 164 -44.35 -36.49 52.80
CA ALA A 164 -44.22 -36.29 51.35
C ALA A 164 -44.97 -35.04 50.87
N ARG A 165 -46.15 -34.74 51.43
CA ARG A 165 -46.88 -33.48 51.16
C ARG A 165 -46.12 -32.24 51.63
N GLN A 166 -45.42 -32.30 52.76
CA GLN A 166 -44.58 -31.20 53.26
C GLN A 166 -43.33 -31.01 52.40
N GLU A 167 -42.70 -32.09 51.95
CA GLU A 167 -41.56 -32.05 51.03
C GLU A 167 -41.95 -31.47 49.66
N ILE A 168 -43.09 -31.91 49.09
CA ILE A 168 -43.65 -31.33 47.85
C ILE A 168 -43.90 -29.82 48.01
N ALA A 169 -44.46 -29.37 49.13
CA ALA A 169 -44.68 -27.95 49.39
C ALA A 169 -43.36 -27.16 49.44
N LYS A 170 -42.34 -27.70 50.11
CA LYS A 170 -41.00 -27.08 50.14
C LYS A 170 -40.38 -27.01 48.74
N LEU A 171 -40.41 -28.11 47.98
CA LEU A 171 -39.88 -28.16 46.61
C LEU A 171 -40.63 -27.20 45.66
N GLN A 172 -41.91 -26.91 45.90
CA GLN A 172 -42.63 -25.87 45.15
C GLN A 172 -42.12 -24.46 45.46
N ASP A 173 -41.79 -24.14 46.72
CA ASP A 173 -41.21 -22.86 47.09
C ASP A 173 -39.73 -22.71 46.68
N ASP A 174 -38.95 -23.79 46.72
CA ASP A 174 -37.59 -23.84 46.16
C ASP A 174 -37.62 -23.60 44.64
N ASN A 175 -38.54 -24.24 43.89
CA ASN A 175 -38.73 -23.94 42.46
C ASN A 175 -39.14 -22.48 42.20
N ARG A 176 -40.07 -21.92 42.99
CA ARG A 176 -40.44 -20.48 42.90
C ARG A 176 -39.26 -19.56 43.24
N ALA A 177 -38.30 -19.99 44.06
CA ALA A 177 -37.08 -19.24 44.32
C ALA A 177 -36.10 -19.31 43.13
N LEU A 178 -35.96 -20.48 42.51
CA LEU A 178 -35.18 -20.66 41.27
C LEU A 178 -35.74 -19.81 40.12
N ASP A 179 -37.06 -19.80 39.90
CA ASP A 179 -37.70 -18.94 38.87
C ASP A 179 -37.37 -17.45 39.03
N ARG A 180 -37.36 -16.96 40.28
CA ARG A 180 -37.01 -15.57 40.60
C ARG A 180 -35.52 -15.31 40.37
N LEU A 181 -34.66 -16.27 40.73
CA LEU A 181 -33.21 -16.18 40.51
C LEU A 181 -32.85 -16.19 39.03
N THR A 182 -33.50 -17.03 38.22
CA THR A 182 -33.33 -17.08 36.77
C THR A 182 -33.70 -15.75 36.12
N LYS A 183 -34.89 -15.21 36.41
CA LYS A 183 -35.34 -13.90 35.90
C LYS A 183 -34.44 -12.74 36.34
N SER A 184 -33.89 -12.80 37.56
CA SER A 184 -32.90 -11.84 38.05
C SER A 184 -31.58 -11.91 37.27
N LYS A 185 -31.08 -13.13 36.99
CA LYS A 185 -29.88 -13.35 36.16
C LYS A 185 -30.09 -12.92 34.71
N GLU A 186 -31.25 -13.21 34.12
CA GLU A 186 -31.62 -12.77 32.77
C GLU A 186 -31.63 -11.23 32.67
N ALA A 187 -32.25 -10.55 33.64
CA ALA A 187 -32.24 -9.09 33.71
C ALA A 187 -30.83 -8.51 33.83
N ALA A 188 -30.00 -9.08 34.71
CA ALA A 188 -28.60 -8.65 34.89
C ALA A 188 -27.72 -8.92 33.65
N LEU A 189 -27.95 -10.02 32.93
CA LEU A 189 -27.27 -10.31 31.65
C LEU A 189 -27.66 -9.30 30.57
N LEU A 190 -28.95 -8.96 30.44
CA LEU A 190 -29.44 -7.94 29.51
C LEU A 190 -28.97 -6.53 29.89
N GLU A 191 -28.70 -6.24 31.15
CA GLU A 191 -28.06 -4.99 31.57
C GLU A 191 -26.57 -4.98 31.19
N ALA A 192 -25.85 -6.05 31.52
CA ALA A 192 -24.44 -6.21 31.15
C ALA A 192 -24.25 -6.10 29.62
N GLU A 193 -25.07 -6.76 28.82
CA GLU A 193 -25.03 -6.69 27.35
C GLU A 193 -25.17 -5.25 26.85
N ARG A 194 -26.14 -4.48 27.37
CA ARG A 194 -26.30 -3.06 27.03
C ARG A 194 -25.07 -2.24 27.38
N THR A 195 -24.45 -2.47 28.53
CA THR A 195 -23.21 -1.74 28.90
C THR A 195 -22.05 -2.08 27.95
N VAL A 196 -21.92 -3.34 27.50
CA VAL A 196 -20.93 -3.76 26.51
C VAL A 196 -21.21 -3.14 25.14
N GLN A 197 -22.45 -3.16 24.66
CA GLN A 197 -22.85 -2.50 23.41
C GLN A 197 -22.55 -0.99 23.43
N MET A 198 -22.86 -0.30 24.54
CA MET A 198 -22.53 1.12 24.73
C MET A 198 -21.02 1.38 24.77
N ALA A 199 -20.24 0.50 25.41
CA ALA A 199 -18.79 0.61 25.45
C ALA A 199 -18.15 0.41 24.06
N LEU A 200 -18.62 -0.58 23.29
CA LEU A 200 -18.16 -0.84 21.92
C LEU A 200 -18.50 0.34 20.98
N ALA A 201 -19.72 0.87 21.05
CA ALA A 201 -20.12 2.04 20.26
C ALA A 201 -19.26 3.27 20.59
N LYS A 202 -18.96 3.50 21.88
CA LYS A 202 -18.07 4.58 22.32
C LYS A 202 -16.61 4.37 21.88
N ALA A 203 -16.10 3.14 21.92
CA ALA A 203 -14.75 2.80 21.48
C ALA A 203 -14.58 3.06 19.98
N SER A 204 -15.49 2.53 19.14
CA SER A 204 -15.47 2.76 17.69
C SER A 204 -15.60 4.24 17.33
N LEU A 205 -16.44 5.00 18.05
CA LEU A 205 -16.58 6.44 17.83
C LEU A 205 -15.30 7.23 18.18
N GLU A 206 -14.51 6.80 19.17
CA GLU A 206 -13.23 7.46 19.48
C GLU A 206 -12.10 7.00 18.56
N GLU A 207 -12.07 5.73 18.15
CA GLU A 207 -11.18 5.21 17.10
C GLU A 207 -11.35 6.02 15.81
N ASN A 208 -12.60 6.20 15.36
CA ASN A 208 -12.90 7.04 14.20
C ASN A 208 -12.34 8.45 14.36
N LYS A 209 -12.51 9.13 15.51
CA LYS A 209 -11.89 10.45 15.77
C LYS A 209 -10.37 10.45 15.78
N ILE A 210 -9.71 9.34 16.10
CA ILE A 210 -8.25 9.22 16.05
C ILE A 210 -7.79 9.10 14.59
N LEU A 211 -8.47 8.27 13.79
CA LEU A 211 -8.26 8.17 12.34
C LEU A 211 -8.52 9.52 11.65
N ASP A 212 -9.59 10.21 12.01
CA ASP A 212 -9.99 11.53 11.47
C ASP A 212 -8.96 12.64 11.78
N ARG A 213 -8.33 12.59 12.97
CA ARG A 213 -7.23 13.48 13.35
C ARG A 213 -5.95 13.16 12.59
N MET A 214 -5.59 11.87 12.51
CA MET A 214 -4.42 11.39 11.77
C MET A 214 -4.52 11.73 10.28
N HIS A 215 -5.71 11.57 9.67
CA HIS A 215 -5.94 11.88 8.28
C HIS A 215 -5.79 13.39 8.00
N ARG A 216 -6.42 14.26 8.81
CA ARG A 216 -6.23 15.73 8.69
C ARG A 216 -4.77 16.15 8.84
N GLN A 217 -4.03 15.54 9.78
CA GLN A 217 -2.59 15.80 9.93
C GLN A 217 -1.78 15.39 8.69
N LYS A 218 -2.05 14.19 8.14
CA LYS A 218 -1.40 13.71 6.91
C LYS A 218 -1.73 14.57 5.69
N VAL A 219 -2.97 15.07 5.57
CA VAL A 219 -3.35 16.02 4.51
C VAL A 219 -2.57 17.32 4.63
N ALA A 220 -2.49 17.91 5.82
CA ALA A 220 -1.70 19.14 6.05
C ALA A 220 -0.18 18.95 5.80
N GLU A 221 0.35 17.75 6.07
CA GLU A 221 1.74 17.39 5.73
C GLU A 221 1.93 17.27 4.21
N VAL A 222 1.00 16.62 3.50
CA VAL A 222 1.01 16.54 2.03
C VAL A 222 0.88 17.93 1.40
N GLU A 223 0.00 18.80 1.89
CA GLU A 223 -0.13 20.19 1.44
C GLU A 223 1.19 20.97 1.61
N LYS A 224 1.86 20.82 2.75
CA LYS A 224 3.18 21.42 3.01
C LYS A 224 4.25 20.87 2.05
N LEU A 225 4.28 19.56 1.80
CA LEU A 225 5.21 18.96 0.84
C LEU A 225 4.92 19.48 -0.59
N THR A 226 3.66 19.55 -1.00
CA THR A 226 3.24 20.14 -2.29
C THR A 226 3.64 21.61 -2.42
N GLN A 227 3.63 22.38 -1.32
CA GLN A 227 4.16 23.74 -1.30
C GLN A 227 5.68 23.76 -1.55
N THR A 228 6.46 22.92 -0.84
CA THR A 228 7.92 22.85 -1.06
C THR A 228 8.30 22.34 -2.45
N VAL A 229 7.50 21.47 -3.07
CA VAL A 229 7.70 21.04 -4.47
C VAL A 229 7.57 22.23 -5.42
N ARG A 230 6.52 23.05 -5.29
CA ARG A 230 6.34 24.25 -6.14
C ARG A 230 7.43 25.29 -5.94
N GLU A 231 7.89 25.51 -4.70
CA GLU A 231 9.03 26.39 -4.41
C GLU A 231 10.33 25.87 -5.07
N LEU A 232 10.54 24.55 -5.12
CA LEU A 232 11.65 23.94 -5.83
C LEU A 232 11.50 24.07 -7.35
N GLU A 233 10.30 23.86 -7.91
CA GLU A 233 10.00 24.06 -9.34
C GLU A 233 10.28 25.51 -9.78
N GLU A 234 9.84 26.50 -9.01
CA GLU A 234 10.14 27.91 -9.23
C GLU A 234 11.66 28.18 -9.20
N SER A 235 12.39 27.59 -8.23
CA SER A 235 13.84 27.71 -8.13
C SER A 235 14.59 27.09 -9.33
N VAL A 236 14.08 25.97 -9.87
CA VAL A 236 14.63 25.29 -11.05
C VAL A 236 14.37 26.11 -12.32
N LEU A 237 13.19 26.70 -12.46
CA LEU A 237 12.86 27.62 -13.56
C LEU A 237 13.75 28.88 -13.53
N ALA A 238 13.95 29.47 -12.34
CA ALA A 238 14.86 30.59 -12.14
C ALA A 238 16.33 30.21 -12.46
N GLY A 239 16.77 29.01 -12.05
CA GLY A 239 18.08 28.45 -12.40
C GLY A 239 18.26 28.26 -13.91
N GLY A 240 17.21 27.80 -14.61
CA GLY A 240 17.19 27.71 -16.07
C GLY A 240 17.33 29.07 -16.76
N ALA A 241 16.63 30.10 -16.25
CA ALA A 241 16.76 31.47 -16.75
C ALA A 241 18.17 32.05 -16.52
N ALA A 242 18.76 31.82 -15.34
CA ALA A 242 20.14 32.21 -15.05
C ALA A 242 21.15 31.49 -15.97
N ALA A 243 20.97 30.18 -16.20
CA ALA A 243 21.82 29.42 -17.12
C ALA A 243 21.69 29.87 -18.59
N ASN A 244 20.52 30.37 -19.00
CA ASN A 244 20.36 31.03 -20.31
C ASN A 244 21.17 32.33 -20.38
N ALA A 245 21.01 33.22 -19.40
CA ALA A 245 21.76 34.48 -19.34
C ALA A 245 23.29 34.27 -19.35
N VAL A 246 23.80 33.27 -18.61
CA VAL A 246 25.23 32.90 -18.64
C VAL A 246 25.69 32.48 -20.04
N ARG A 247 24.90 31.68 -20.76
CA ARG A 247 25.21 31.26 -22.15
C ARG A 247 25.20 32.44 -23.12
N ASP A 248 24.30 33.40 -22.95
CA ASP A 248 24.25 34.58 -23.82
C ASP A 248 25.37 35.60 -23.54
N TYR A 249 25.75 35.80 -22.27
CA TYR A 249 26.98 36.54 -21.95
C TYR A 249 28.24 35.84 -22.49
N GLN A 250 28.31 34.50 -22.39
CA GLN A 250 29.42 33.72 -22.95
C GLN A 250 29.52 33.88 -24.47
N ARG A 251 28.37 33.89 -25.19
CA ARG A 251 28.28 34.20 -26.62
C ARG A 251 28.79 35.60 -26.95
N LYS A 252 28.32 36.64 -26.24
CA LYS A 252 28.77 38.03 -26.47
C LYS A 252 30.27 38.21 -26.18
N VAL A 253 30.84 37.45 -25.23
CA VAL A 253 32.30 37.40 -24.99
C VAL A 253 33.05 36.72 -26.14
N GLN A 254 32.48 35.67 -26.76
CA GLN A 254 33.05 35.05 -27.97
C GLN A 254 33.04 36.04 -29.15
N GLU A 255 31.91 36.71 -29.41
CA GLU A 255 31.77 37.76 -30.43
C GLU A 255 32.80 38.88 -30.24
N MET A 256 32.90 39.47 -29.03
CA MET A 256 33.90 40.52 -28.74
C MET A 256 35.34 40.03 -28.90
N ASN A 257 35.61 38.74 -28.62
CA ASN A 257 36.94 38.15 -28.83
C ASN A 257 37.24 37.91 -30.33
N GLU A 258 36.22 37.75 -31.17
CA GLU A 258 36.38 37.71 -32.64
C GLU A 258 36.56 39.12 -33.22
N GLU A 259 35.76 40.09 -32.77
CA GLU A 259 35.94 41.53 -33.06
C GLU A 259 37.34 42.03 -32.65
N MET A 260 37.84 41.64 -31.46
CA MET A 260 39.20 41.98 -31.03
C MET A 260 40.27 41.39 -31.98
N LYS A 261 40.07 40.16 -32.46
CA LYS A 261 40.99 39.51 -33.41
C LYS A 261 40.88 40.10 -34.83
N THR A 262 39.78 40.71 -35.24
CA THR A 262 39.73 41.45 -36.52
C THR A 262 40.45 42.79 -36.36
N LEU A 263 40.14 43.55 -35.30
CA LEU A 263 40.75 44.83 -35.01
C LEU A 263 42.28 44.74 -34.82
N ASP A 264 42.82 43.72 -34.16
CA ASP A 264 44.28 43.54 -34.03
C ASP A 264 44.97 43.29 -35.38
N ARG A 265 44.33 42.53 -36.27
CA ARG A 265 44.81 42.30 -37.65
C ARG A 265 44.73 43.57 -38.49
N GLU A 266 43.69 44.38 -38.32
CA GLU A 266 43.54 45.67 -39.00
C GLU A 266 44.55 46.70 -38.48
N LEU A 267 44.73 46.80 -37.17
CA LEU A 267 45.76 47.62 -36.53
C LEU A 267 47.18 47.20 -36.96
N SER A 268 47.42 45.91 -37.15
CA SER A 268 48.67 45.39 -37.72
C SER A 268 48.86 45.79 -39.19
N ARG A 269 47.81 45.70 -40.04
CA ARG A 269 47.84 46.21 -41.43
C ARG A 269 48.07 47.72 -41.47
N ALA A 270 47.42 48.48 -40.59
CA ALA A 270 47.55 49.92 -40.48
C ALA A 270 48.97 50.33 -40.07
N LYS A 271 49.59 49.65 -39.09
CA LYS A 271 51.00 49.83 -38.73
C LYS A 271 51.93 49.60 -39.93
N VAL A 272 51.74 48.52 -40.69
CA VAL A 272 52.54 48.24 -41.90
C VAL A 272 52.35 49.32 -42.96
N SER A 273 51.11 49.79 -43.17
CA SER A 273 50.82 50.87 -44.11
C SER A 273 51.45 52.21 -43.68
N ALA A 274 51.32 52.57 -42.40
CA ALA A 274 51.93 53.77 -41.83
C ALA A 274 53.46 53.74 -41.92
N ASN A 275 54.09 52.59 -41.65
CA ASN A 275 55.53 52.40 -41.83
C ASN A 275 55.95 52.56 -43.30
N ARG A 276 55.16 52.06 -44.27
CA ARG A 276 55.42 52.26 -45.70
C ARG A 276 55.32 53.75 -46.09
N VAL A 277 54.30 54.46 -45.63
CA VAL A 277 54.16 55.91 -45.86
C VAL A 277 55.31 56.68 -45.23
N ALA A 278 55.69 56.36 -43.99
CA ALA A 278 56.82 56.99 -43.31
C ALA A 278 58.15 56.77 -44.04
N VAL A 279 58.37 55.61 -44.65
CA VAL A 279 59.55 55.34 -45.50
C VAL A 279 59.49 56.13 -46.82
N VAL A 280 58.33 56.29 -47.45
CA VAL A 280 58.20 57.13 -48.66
C VAL A 280 58.52 58.59 -48.32
N VAL A 281 57.85 59.15 -47.31
CA VAL A 281 58.10 60.53 -46.85
C VAL A 281 59.55 60.72 -46.41
N ALA A 282 60.16 59.77 -45.70
CA ALA A 282 61.57 59.87 -45.31
C ALA A 282 62.55 59.87 -46.51
N ASN A 283 62.16 59.34 -47.67
CA ASN A 283 62.94 59.46 -48.91
C ASN A 283 62.67 60.78 -49.65
N GLU A 284 61.44 61.31 -49.61
CA GLU A 284 61.11 62.65 -50.13
C GLU A 284 61.84 63.78 -49.38
N TRP A 285 62.21 63.55 -48.10
CA TRP A 285 62.94 64.49 -47.23
C TRP A 285 64.47 64.34 -47.29
N LYS A 286 64.99 63.66 -48.32
CA LYS A 286 66.42 63.65 -48.64
C LYS A 286 66.77 64.78 -49.60
N ASP A 287 67.97 65.33 -49.46
CA ASP A 287 68.55 66.23 -50.45
C ASP A 287 68.91 65.49 -51.75
N GLY A 288 69.24 66.25 -52.81
CA GLY A 288 69.70 65.70 -54.09
C GLY A 288 71.02 64.92 -54.03
N ASN A 289 71.57 64.71 -52.84
CA ASN A 289 72.77 63.95 -52.55
C ASN A 289 72.48 62.72 -51.65
N ASP A 290 71.20 62.34 -51.53
CA ASP A 290 70.60 61.23 -50.73
C ASP A 290 70.70 61.40 -49.20
N LYS A 291 70.99 62.61 -48.70
CA LYS A 291 71.14 62.88 -47.25
C LYS A 291 69.85 63.41 -46.66
N VAL A 292 69.39 62.80 -45.55
CA VAL A 292 68.24 63.31 -44.78
C VAL A 292 68.61 64.65 -44.12
N MET A 293 67.69 65.63 -44.16
CA MET A 293 67.90 66.97 -43.58
C MET A 293 68.42 66.89 -42.12
N PRO A 294 69.48 67.65 -41.74
CA PRO A 294 70.01 67.63 -40.38
C PRO A 294 68.99 68.05 -39.32
N VAL A 295 68.90 67.30 -38.21
CA VAL A 295 67.90 67.53 -37.13
C VAL A 295 67.91 68.98 -36.61
N LYS A 296 69.07 69.64 -36.55
CA LYS A 296 69.18 71.05 -36.14
C LYS A 296 68.52 72.02 -37.14
N GLN A 297 68.62 71.74 -38.43
CA GLN A 297 67.96 72.50 -39.49
C GLN A 297 66.46 72.21 -39.51
N TRP A 298 66.06 70.94 -39.38
CA TRP A 298 64.66 70.54 -39.27
C TRP A 298 63.92 71.23 -38.11
N LEU A 299 64.55 71.33 -36.94
CA LEU A 299 63.99 72.07 -35.80
C LEU A 299 63.88 73.57 -36.05
N GLU A 300 64.79 74.15 -36.83
CA GLU A 300 64.77 75.57 -37.20
C GLU A 300 63.68 75.86 -38.24
N GLU A 301 63.59 75.08 -39.32
CA GLU A 301 62.54 75.22 -40.33
C GLU A 301 61.16 74.95 -39.73
N ARG A 302 61.03 73.97 -38.83
CA ARG A 302 59.81 73.75 -38.04
C ARG A 302 59.46 74.95 -37.16
N ARG A 303 60.45 75.60 -36.54
CA ARG A 303 60.25 76.83 -35.74
C ARG A 303 59.79 78.00 -36.61
N ILE A 304 60.38 78.16 -37.79
CA ILE A 304 59.99 79.18 -38.78
C ILE A 304 58.55 78.95 -39.24
N LEU A 305 58.23 77.75 -39.75
CA LEU A 305 56.88 77.40 -40.21
C LEU A 305 55.81 77.55 -39.11
N GLN A 306 56.14 77.20 -37.87
CA GLN A 306 55.22 77.38 -36.73
C GLN A 306 55.02 78.88 -36.38
N GLY A 307 56.05 79.71 -36.56
CA GLY A 307 55.96 81.17 -36.44
C GLY A 307 55.20 81.84 -37.59
N GLU A 308 55.42 81.42 -38.83
CA GLU A 308 54.66 81.87 -40.00
C GLU A 308 53.19 81.49 -39.90
N MET A 309 52.90 80.26 -39.48
CA MET A 309 51.53 79.82 -39.19
C MET A 309 50.89 80.73 -38.13
N GLN A 310 51.56 81.01 -37.00
CA GLN A 310 51.04 81.94 -35.99
C GLN A 310 50.80 83.34 -36.57
N GLN A 311 51.71 83.86 -37.41
CA GLN A 311 51.53 85.14 -38.08
C GLN A 311 50.31 85.14 -39.03
N LEU A 312 50.00 84.00 -39.67
CA LEU A 312 48.79 83.83 -40.48
C LEU A 312 47.52 83.79 -39.61
N TRP A 313 47.54 83.13 -38.44
CA TRP A 313 46.44 83.20 -37.46
C TRP A 313 46.20 84.65 -36.99
N ASP A 314 47.26 85.40 -36.69
CA ASP A 314 47.17 86.79 -36.24
C ASP A 314 46.63 87.72 -37.35
N LYS A 315 47.11 87.54 -38.59
CA LYS A 315 46.59 88.22 -39.80
C LYS A 315 45.11 87.91 -40.04
N LEU A 316 44.71 86.64 -39.91
CA LEU A 316 43.32 86.20 -40.04
C LEU A 316 42.43 86.85 -38.96
N ALA A 317 42.88 86.88 -37.71
CA ALA A 317 42.15 87.52 -36.62
C ALA A 317 42.01 89.05 -36.79
N ILE A 318 42.95 89.71 -37.48
CA ILE A 318 42.83 91.11 -37.90
C ILE A 318 41.79 91.25 -39.03
N ALA A 319 41.83 90.38 -40.04
CA ALA A 319 40.87 90.37 -41.14
C ALA A 319 39.42 90.12 -40.65
N GLU A 320 39.21 89.18 -39.72
CA GLU A 320 37.90 88.98 -39.08
C GLU A 320 37.38 90.24 -38.37
N ARG A 321 38.26 90.94 -37.63
CA ARG A 321 37.89 92.18 -36.93
C ARG A 321 37.53 93.30 -37.91
N ALA A 322 38.27 93.44 -39.01
CA ALA A 322 37.96 94.39 -40.08
C ALA A 322 36.63 94.06 -40.78
N ALA A 323 36.40 92.79 -41.13
CA ALA A 323 35.14 92.35 -41.74
C ALA A 323 33.93 92.59 -40.83
N ARG A 324 34.07 92.38 -39.51
CA ARG A 324 33.01 92.66 -38.52
C ARG A 324 32.72 94.16 -38.39
N SER A 325 33.72 95.03 -38.40
CA SER A 325 33.48 96.49 -38.36
C SER A 325 32.92 97.02 -39.68
N GLU A 326 33.33 96.46 -40.82
CA GLU A 326 32.75 96.77 -42.13
C GLU A 326 31.27 96.34 -42.20
N ALA A 327 30.92 95.15 -41.69
CA ALA A 327 29.54 94.69 -41.60
C ALA A 327 28.66 95.62 -40.74
N GLN A 328 29.13 96.02 -39.55
CA GLN A 328 28.44 97.01 -38.71
C GLN A 328 28.29 98.39 -39.38
N LEU A 329 29.25 98.77 -40.23
CA LEU A 329 29.17 100.01 -40.98
C LEU A 329 28.16 99.92 -42.14
N LYS A 330 28.10 98.77 -42.83
CA LYS A 330 27.07 98.46 -43.84
C LYS A 330 25.67 98.46 -43.22
N GLU A 331 25.48 97.85 -42.05
CA GLU A 331 24.22 97.89 -41.29
C GLU A 331 23.81 99.34 -40.96
N LYS A 332 24.74 100.18 -40.47
CA LYS A 332 24.48 101.61 -40.23
C LYS A 332 24.13 102.38 -41.49
N PHE A 333 24.72 102.07 -42.64
CA PHE A 333 24.35 102.68 -43.92
C PHE A 333 23.00 102.18 -44.44
N GLN A 334 22.68 100.89 -44.30
CA GLN A 334 21.36 100.33 -44.63
C GLN A 334 20.24 100.94 -43.77
N LEU A 335 20.46 101.11 -42.46
CA LEU A 335 19.52 101.79 -41.57
C LEU A 335 19.31 103.26 -41.98
N ARG A 336 20.38 103.98 -42.38
CA ARG A 336 20.27 105.35 -42.88
C ARG A 336 19.52 105.44 -44.21
N LEU A 337 19.79 104.53 -45.15
CA LEU A 337 19.05 104.42 -46.42
C LEU A 337 17.57 104.13 -46.15
N LYS A 338 17.26 103.18 -45.28
CA LYS A 338 15.88 102.82 -44.93
C LYS A 338 15.12 103.99 -44.29
N VAL A 339 15.75 104.78 -43.42
CA VAL A 339 15.15 106.01 -42.87
C VAL A 339 14.88 107.06 -43.95
N LEU A 340 15.73 107.17 -44.97
CA LEU A 340 15.49 108.07 -46.13
C LEU A 340 14.35 107.54 -47.03
N GLU A 341 14.29 106.23 -47.28
CA GLU A 341 13.21 105.57 -48.02
C GLU A 341 11.85 105.70 -47.30
N GLU A 342 11.84 105.57 -45.97
CA GLU A 342 10.66 105.81 -45.13
C GLU A 342 10.25 107.29 -45.16
N GLY A 343 11.21 108.23 -45.08
CA GLY A 343 10.97 109.66 -45.24
C GLY A 343 10.37 110.03 -46.61
N LEU A 344 10.82 109.39 -47.70
CA LEU A 344 10.24 109.54 -49.03
C LEU A 344 8.83 108.92 -49.12
N ARG A 345 8.58 107.76 -48.50
CA ARG A 345 7.24 107.15 -48.41
C ARG A 345 6.25 107.97 -47.58
N MET A 346 6.72 108.74 -46.60
CA MET A 346 5.88 109.61 -45.77
C MET A 346 5.54 110.95 -46.44
N SER A 347 6.01 111.22 -47.66
CA SER A 347 5.80 112.48 -48.40
C SER A 347 4.39 112.65 -49.01
N THR A 348 3.36 111.96 -48.48
CA THR A 348 1.96 112.09 -48.93
C THR A 348 0.96 112.11 -47.76
N SER A 349 1.15 112.99 -46.77
CA SER A 349 0.06 113.59 -45.97
C SER A 349 0.52 114.75 -45.06
N ARG A 350 -0.43 115.56 -44.60
CA ARG A 350 -0.22 116.94 -44.12
C ARG A 350 0.04 117.05 -42.59
N THR A 351 0.54 118.24 -42.21
CA THR A 351 0.29 119.00 -40.96
C THR A 351 0.96 118.63 -39.61
N ASN A 352 1.92 119.51 -39.24
CA ASN A 352 1.93 120.37 -38.03
C ASN A 352 2.39 119.89 -36.61
N VAL A 353 3.28 120.73 -36.06
CA VAL A 353 3.48 121.24 -34.68
C VAL A 353 4.10 120.41 -33.52
N SER A 354 5.17 121.01 -32.95
CA SER A 354 5.60 121.04 -31.52
C SER A 354 6.30 119.83 -30.86
N ALA A 355 7.08 119.95 -29.76
CA ALA A 355 8.05 121.00 -29.33
C ALA A 355 8.89 120.61 -28.05
N THR A 356 10.14 121.09 -27.94
CA THR A 356 10.92 121.43 -26.70
C THR A 356 11.70 120.39 -25.83
N ARG A 357 12.87 120.84 -25.28
CA ARG A 357 13.67 120.41 -24.07
C ARG A 357 14.45 119.07 -24.15
N ARG A 358 15.72 118.87 -23.67
CA ARG A 358 16.66 119.46 -22.65
C ARG A 358 16.34 118.99 -21.20
N GLN A 359 17.22 118.44 -20.34
CA GLN A 359 18.71 118.48 -20.14
C GLN A 359 19.30 117.03 -19.98
N SER A 360 20.58 116.67 -19.75
CA SER A 360 21.87 117.24 -19.25
C SER A 360 22.13 117.29 -17.72
N ILE A 361 23.41 117.18 -17.29
CA ILE A 361 24.02 116.87 -15.95
C ILE A 361 24.07 115.35 -15.65
N GLY A 362 25.10 114.69 -15.07
CA GLY A 362 26.35 115.05 -14.34
C GLY A 362 26.36 114.39 -12.94
N GLY A 363 27.44 113.96 -12.26
CA GLY A 363 28.89 113.82 -12.55
C GLY A 363 29.68 113.37 -11.27
N ALA A 364 30.89 112.83 -11.44
CA ALA A 364 31.93 112.51 -10.41
C ALA A 364 31.71 111.42 -9.31
N ASP A 365 32.56 110.38 -9.37
CA ASP A 365 33.43 109.75 -8.32
C ASP A 365 32.94 109.42 -6.89
N GLY A 366 33.33 108.22 -6.37
CA GLY A 366 33.28 107.92 -4.92
C GLY A 366 33.27 106.44 -4.47
N LEU A 367 34.45 105.82 -4.38
CA LEU A 367 34.80 104.52 -3.73
C LEU A 367 33.72 103.64 -3.00
N SER A 368 33.70 102.35 -3.43
CA SER A 368 33.67 101.12 -2.58
C SER A 368 32.35 100.51 -2.04
N LYS A 369 32.25 99.17 -2.27
CA LYS A 369 31.70 98.13 -1.38
C LYS A 369 30.16 98.01 -1.16
N ALA A 370 29.48 97.29 -2.07
CA ALA A 370 28.40 96.34 -1.75
C ALA A 370 28.10 95.36 -2.91
N ASN A 371 27.44 94.23 -2.61
CA ASN A 371 27.00 93.21 -3.58
C ASN A 371 25.87 93.76 -4.50
N GLY A 372 25.65 93.29 -5.72
CA GLY A 372 26.33 92.24 -6.49
C GLY A 372 25.38 91.10 -6.92
N PHE A 373 25.13 90.97 -8.23
CA PHE A 373 24.49 89.79 -8.84
C PHE A 373 24.99 89.62 -10.30
N LEU A 374 25.69 88.51 -10.58
CA LEU A 374 25.92 88.00 -11.94
C LEU A 374 25.59 86.50 -11.93
N SER A 375 24.88 86.03 -12.95
CA SER A 375 24.38 84.65 -12.97
C SER A 375 25.48 83.65 -13.30
N LYS A 376 25.48 82.54 -12.56
CA LYS A 376 26.59 81.58 -12.45
C LYS A 376 26.83 80.80 -13.75
N ARG A 377 28.11 80.70 -14.14
CA ARG A 377 28.66 79.45 -14.70
C ARG A 377 29.64 78.86 -13.66
N PRO A 378 29.45 77.61 -13.23
CA PRO A 378 30.49 76.86 -12.53
C PRO A 378 30.83 75.55 -13.25
N SER A 379 32.12 75.31 -13.48
CA SER A 379 32.65 73.96 -13.68
C SER A 379 33.01 73.36 -12.32
N PHE A 380 32.43 72.22 -11.95
CA PHE A 380 32.92 71.42 -10.83
C PHE A 380 32.98 69.94 -11.21
N GLN A 381 34.14 69.33 -10.97
CA GLN A 381 34.31 67.89 -11.03
C GLN A 381 33.79 67.29 -9.72
N MET A 382 32.84 66.36 -9.80
CA MET A 382 32.51 65.54 -8.63
C MET A 382 33.50 64.38 -8.53
N ARG A 383 34.52 64.55 -7.67
CA ARG A 383 35.21 63.43 -7.02
C ARG A 383 34.56 63.21 -5.65
N SER A 384 33.77 62.16 -5.51
CA SER A 384 33.31 61.66 -4.21
C SER A 384 34.31 60.63 -3.66
N SER A 385 34.74 60.80 -2.41
CA SER A 385 35.49 59.80 -1.62
C SER A 385 34.67 58.51 -1.47
N VAL A 386 35.15 57.28 -1.24
CA VAL A 386 36.40 56.68 -0.71
C VAL A 386 36.85 57.03 0.72
N SER A 387 36.18 56.39 1.68
CA SER A 387 36.77 55.72 2.87
C SER A 387 35.97 54.43 3.09
N THR A 388 36.49 53.21 3.28
CA THR A 388 37.84 52.68 3.54
C THR A 388 38.44 52.98 4.91
N THR A 389 38.14 52.12 5.89
CA THR A 389 39.04 51.49 6.89
C THR A 389 38.19 50.47 7.69
N THR A 390 38.43 49.16 7.68
CA THR A 390 39.55 48.33 8.19
C THR A 390 39.67 48.25 9.73
N THR A 391 39.27 47.08 10.24
CA THR A 391 39.99 46.25 11.25
C THR A 391 40.20 46.73 12.69
N LEU A 392 40.42 45.71 13.53
CA LEU A 392 41.00 45.72 14.89
C LEU A 392 40.04 46.01 16.06
N VAL A 393 40.15 45.44 17.27
CA VAL A 393 40.75 44.21 17.88
C VAL A 393 41.09 44.53 19.36
N ASN A 394 41.28 43.50 20.20
CA ASN A 394 41.86 43.52 21.55
C ASN A 394 41.01 43.98 22.76
N HIS A 395 40.57 42.96 23.52
CA HIS A 395 41.08 42.64 24.87
C HIS A 395 40.82 43.54 26.10
N ALA A 396 40.38 42.83 27.15
CA ALA A 396 40.98 42.76 28.50
C ALA A 396 40.35 43.52 29.69
N LYS A 397 39.96 42.70 30.69
CA LYS A 397 40.00 42.91 32.16
C LYS A 397 39.07 43.98 32.76
N GLY A 398 38.37 43.62 33.85
CA GLY A 398 37.83 44.65 34.77
C GLY A 398 36.71 44.27 35.73
N ALA A 399 36.82 43.13 36.43
CA ALA A 399 35.93 42.66 37.49
C ALA A 399 35.08 43.69 38.29
N SER A 400 33.78 43.40 38.51
CA SER A 400 33.19 43.20 39.87
C SER A 400 31.65 43.22 39.94
N LYS A 401 31.05 42.21 40.60
CA LYS A 401 29.95 42.27 41.63
C LYS A 401 28.57 42.85 41.19
N SER A 402 27.41 42.31 41.61
CA SER A 402 27.07 41.21 42.54
C SER A 402 25.56 40.88 42.56
N PHE A 403 25.20 39.69 43.09
CA PHE A 403 23.91 39.34 43.75
C PHE A 403 22.67 39.05 42.84
N ASP A 404 21.83 38.03 43.04
CA ASP A 404 21.91 36.74 43.79
C ASP A 404 20.79 35.74 43.35
N GLY A 405 20.90 34.44 43.72
CA GLY A 405 19.87 33.39 43.63
C GLY A 405 19.85 32.60 42.32
N GLY A 406 20.12 31.27 42.24
CA GLY A 406 20.37 30.25 43.26
C GLY A 406 19.07 29.56 43.74
N CYS A 407 18.93 28.23 43.88
CA CYS A 407 19.74 27.01 43.67
C CYS A 407 18.74 25.82 43.52
N ARG A 408 18.99 24.58 43.03
CA ARG A 408 20.10 23.75 42.45
C ARG A 408 19.39 22.57 41.70
N SER A 409 19.96 21.50 41.11
CA SER A 409 21.28 20.81 41.04
C SER A 409 21.38 20.16 39.63
N LEU A 410 22.54 19.89 38.99
CA LEU A 410 23.68 18.99 39.28
C LEU A 410 23.41 17.52 38.89
N GLU A 411 23.63 17.07 37.63
CA GLU A 411 24.90 16.59 36.99
C GLU A 411 25.18 15.07 37.21
N ARG A 412 25.98 14.34 36.40
CA ARG A 412 27.04 14.72 35.42
C ARG A 412 27.16 13.74 34.23
N TYR A 413 27.76 14.20 33.13
CA TYR A 413 28.07 13.47 31.89
C TYR A 413 29.61 13.48 31.62
N LYS A 414 30.23 12.36 31.18
CA LYS A 414 31.50 12.23 30.39
C LYS A 414 32.08 10.79 30.46
N GLY A 415 32.84 10.27 29.48
CA GLY A 415 33.06 10.78 28.11
C GLY A 415 34.42 10.42 27.46
N LEU A 416 34.37 9.61 26.37
CA LEU A 416 35.36 9.38 25.29
C LEU A 416 36.77 8.80 25.60
N VAL A 417 37.19 7.79 24.81
CA VAL A 417 38.22 7.89 23.74
C VAL A 417 38.22 6.59 22.87
N ASN A 418 38.72 6.66 21.63
CA ASN A 418 38.57 5.64 20.57
C ASN A 418 39.47 4.39 20.70
N GLY A 419 39.04 3.30 20.05
CA GLY A 419 39.87 2.17 19.59
C GLY A 419 39.11 1.28 18.60
N ASN A 420 39.70 0.94 17.44
CA ASN A 420 39.02 0.18 16.39
C ASN A 420 39.04 -1.33 16.64
N GLY A 421 37.96 -2.03 16.28
CA GLY A 421 37.86 -3.50 16.22
C GLY A 421 36.62 -3.90 15.42
N MET A 422 36.65 -5.05 14.74
CA MET A 422 35.58 -5.52 13.84
C MET A 422 34.83 -6.76 14.37
N ASN A 423 33.71 -7.03 13.71
CA ASN A 423 33.05 -8.32 13.45
C ASN A 423 32.83 -9.39 14.55
N VAL A 424 31.53 -9.63 14.79
CA VAL A 424 30.85 -10.95 14.86
C VAL A 424 31.26 -11.92 15.98
N SER A 425 30.31 -12.16 16.90
CA SER A 425 30.34 -13.27 17.85
C SER A 425 29.91 -14.59 17.21
N THR A 426 30.49 -15.70 17.66
CA THR A 426 29.82 -16.88 18.28
C THR A 426 30.56 -18.18 17.94
N ASP A 427 31.28 -18.75 18.91
CA ASP A 427 31.36 -20.20 19.09
C ASP A 427 31.73 -20.56 20.56
N SER A 428 31.70 -21.85 20.84
CA SER A 428 31.67 -22.59 22.10
C SER A 428 33.04 -22.71 22.81
N SER A 429 33.07 -23.07 24.10
CA SER A 429 33.37 -24.45 24.56
C SER A 429 33.68 -24.57 26.08
N GLU A 430 33.80 -25.82 26.55
CA GLU A 430 34.47 -26.33 27.77
C GLU A 430 33.88 -26.09 29.18
N ASP A 431 33.10 -27.09 29.64
CA ASP A 431 33.29 -27.93 30.85
C ASP A 431 33.80 -27.37 32.19
N LYS A 432 33.05 -27.71 33.26
CA LYS A 432 33.62 -28.11 34.58
C LYS A 432 32.61 -28.78 35.52
N GLU A 433 32.99 -29.93 36.08
CA GLU A 433 32.35 -30.53 37.27
C GLU A 433 33.02 -30.01 38.57
N SER A 434 32.23 -29.89 39.66
CA SER A 434 32.79 -29.86 41.03
C SER A 434 31.77 -30.18 42.14
N ASN A 435 31.84 -31.41 42.64
CA ASN A 435 31.52 -31.94 43.99
C ASN A 435 30.62 -31.16 45.00
N ASN A 436 29.66 -31.91 45.55
CA ASN A 436 29.28 -32.08 46.98
C ASN A 436 29.04 -30.86 47.90
N SER A 437 27.85 -30.83 48.52
CA SER A 437 27.70 -31.22 49.95
C SER A 437 26.23 -31.42 50.37
N ASP A 438 25.96 -32.39 51.24
CA ASP A 438 24.68 -32.53 51.96
C ASP A 438 24.51 -31.44 53.04
N GLU A 439 23.28 -30.98 53.29
CA GLU A 439 22.72 -30.88 54.66
C GLU A 439 21.18 -30.72 54.66
N LYS A 440 20.55 -30.61 55.84
CA LYS A 440 19.16 -31.04 56.06
C LYS A 440 18.31 -30.12 56.97
N CYS A 441 17.03 -30.01 56.60
CA CYS A 441 15.84 -29.64 57.39
C CYS A 441 15.48 -28.14 57.61
N ASN A 442 14.18 -27.88 57.31
CA ASN A 442 13.21 -27.05 58.04
C ASN A 442 13.24 -25.50 57.98
N GLU A 443 12.21 -24.97 57.30
CA GLU A 443 11.04 -24.29 57.93
C GLU A 443 10.74 -22.81 57.54
N PHE A 444 9.54 -22.61 56.98
CA PHE A 444 8.79 -21.37 56.66
C PHE A 444 9.51 -20.13 56.10
N ALA A 445 9.37 -19.90 54.77
CA ALA A 445 8.71 -18.70 54.21
C ALA A 445 8.45 -18.83 52.70
N SER A 446 7.45 -18.10 52.18
CA SER A 446 6.93 -18.18 50.81
C SER A 446 7.87 -17.65 49.71
N ALA A 447 8.04 -18.41 48.63
CA ALA A 447 8.33 -17.92 47.28
C ALA A 447 7.95 -18.97 46.22
N GLU A 448 7.81 -18.53 44.96
CA GLU A 448 7.43 -19.34 43.80
C GLU A 448 8.58 -20.26 43.35
N SER A 449 8.27 -21.51 43.02
CA SER A 449 9.05 -22.33 42.09
C SER A 449 8.11 -23.29 41.36
N GLU A 450 7.73 -22.96 40.12
CA GLU A 450 7.05 -23.94 39.27
C GLU A 450 8.02 -25.06 38.92
N ASP A 451 7.64 -26.31 39.21
CA ASP A 451 8.31 -27.51 38.71
C ASP A 451 7.99 -27.67 37.21
N SER A 452 8.54 -26.76 36.40
CA SER A 452 8.36 -26.67 34.95
C SER A 452 9.16 -27.77 34.23
N VAL A 453 8.82 -29.02 34.54
CA VAL A 453 9.17 -30.20 33.75
C VAL A 453 8.75 -29.92 32.31
N SER A 454 9.73 -29.86 31.40
CA SER A 454 9.53 -29.44 30.01
C SER A 454 8.25 -30.03 29.41
N GLY A 455 7.38 -29.16 28.88
CA GLY A 455 6.06 -29.56 28.38
C GLY A 455 6.12 -30.71 27.37
N VAL A 456 7.23 -30.85 26.63
CA VAL A 456 7.49 -31.98 25.71
C VAL A 456 7.49 -33.34 26.43
N LEU A 457 8.01 -33.43 27.66
CA LEU A 457 7.97 -34.65 28.47
C LEU A 457 6.56 -34.95 28.96
N TYR A 458 5.80 -33.92 29.36
CA TYR A 458 4.41 -34.06 29.77
C TYR A 458 3.54 -34.54 28.61
N ASP A 459 3.72 -33.94 27.43
CA ASP A 459 3.04 -34.26 26.18
C ASP A 459 3.37 -35.68 25.70
N MET A 460 4.62 -36.12 25.85
CA MET A 460 5.09 -37.48 25.55
C MET A 460 4.49 -38.52 26.52
N LEU A 461 4.52 -38.24 27.83
CA LEU A 461 3.95 -39.12 28.86
C LEU A 461 2.43 -39.20 28.74
N GLN A 462 1.76 -38.10 28.40
CA GLN A 462 0.32 -38.04 28.15
C GLN A 462 -0.05 -38.84 26.89
N LYS A 463 0.76 -38.75 25.81
CA LYS A 463 0.59 -39.58 24.60
C LYS A 463 0.79 -41.06 24.89
N GLU A 464 1.82 -41.46 25.65
CA GLU A 464 1.99 -42.85 26.08
C GLU A 464 0.81 -43.34 26.95
N MET A 465 0.37 -42.54 27.92
CA MET A 465 -0.73 -42.90 28.81
C MET A 465 -2.07 -43.00 28.08
N LEU A 466 -2.30 -42.16 27.07
CA LEU A 466 -3.46 -42.27 26.18
C LEU A 466 -3.35 -43.51 25.29
N ALA A 467 -2.19 -43.78 24.68
CA ALA A 467 -1.97 -44.99 23.88
C ALA A 467 -2.21 -46.25 24.71
N LYS A 468 -1.60 -46.38 25.89
CA LYS A 468 -1.77 -47.51 26.82
C LYS A 468 -3.23 -47.69 27.28
N LYS A 469 -3.97 -46.59 27.48
CA LYS A 469 -5.42 -46.63 27.76
C LYS A 469 -6.23 -47.13 26.57
N VAL A 470 -6.01 -46.58 25.36
CA VAL A 470 -6.68 -47.01 24.12
C VAL A 470 -6.43 -48.49 23.84
N ASP A 471 -5.19 -48.93 24.00
CA ASP A 471 -4.78 -50.33 23.79
C ASP A 471 -5.50 -51.28 24.76
N THR A 472 -5.64 -50.87 26.03
CA THR A 472 -6.36 -51.61 27.08
C THR A 472 -7.87 -51.66 26.79
N LEU A 473 -8.46 -50.53 26.38
CA LEU A 473 -9.89 -50.41 26.07
C LEU A 473 -10.25 -51.20 24.80
N THR A 474 -9.38 -51.19 23.79
CA THR A 474 -9.50 -52.02 22.57
C THR A 474 -9.46 -53.51 22.91
N LYS A 475 -8.52 -53.95 23.76
CA LYS A 475 -8.43 -55.35 24.22
C LYS A 475 -9.66 -55.77 25.03
N ALA A 476 -10.19 -54.88 25.88
CA ALA A 476 -11.44 -55.10 26.59
C ALA A 476 -12.63 -55.27 25.61
N MET A 477 -12.85 -54.31 24.70
CA MET A 477 -13.90 -54.39 23.68
C MET A 477 -13.79 -55.63 22.80
N GLU A 478 -12.59 -56.03 22.38
CA GLU A 478 -12.39 -57.22 21.56
C GLU A 478 -12.71 -58.50 22.36
N SER A 479 -12.36 -58.56 23.65
CA SER A 479 -12.69 -59.69 24.52
C SER A 479 -14.20 -59.82 24.78
N ASP A 480 -14.91 -58.70 24.97
CA ASP A 480 -16.35 -58.70 25.24
C ASP A 480 -17.15 -58.95 23.95
N ALA A 481 -16.67 -58.47 22.79
CA ALA A 481 -17.19 -58.87 21.48
C ALA A 481 -16.98 -60.37 21.21
N LYS A 482 -15.83 -60.95 21.59
CA LYS A 482 -15.56 -62.40 21.52
C LYS A 482 -16.47 -63.19 22.47
N LYS A 483 -16.81 -62.64 23.64
CA LYS A 483 -17.76 -63.22 24.60
C LYS A 483 -19.19 -63.18 24.07
N SER A 484 -19.67 -62.02 23.65
CA SER A 484 -21.01 -61.84 23.06
C SER A 484 -21.24 -62.75 21.83
N ARG A 485 -20.22 -62.93 20.97
CA ARG A 485 -20.29 -63.90 19.85
C ARG A 485 -20.44 -65.36 20.33
N ARG A 486 -19.84 -65.75 21.46
CA ARG A 486 -20.00 -67.09 22.05
C ARG A 486 -21.38 -67.26 22.68
N GLU A 487 -21.89 -66.23 23.33
CA GLU A 487 -23.24 -66.22 23.93
C GLU A 487 -24.32 -66.30 22.84
N LEU A 488 -24.19 -65.54 21.75
CA LEU A 488 -25.06 -65.67 20.56
C LEU A 488 -24.99 -67.09 19.96
N ALA A 489 -23.80 -67.65 19.77
CA ALA A 489 -23.64 -69.01 19.24
C ALA A 489 -24.14 -70.11 20.20
N ALA A 490 -24.25 -69.82 21.51
CA ALA A 490 -24.89 -70.70 22.49
C ALA A 490 -26.42 -70.60 22.39
N MET A 491 -26.97 -69.38 22.42
CA MET A 491 -28.42 -69.15 22.25
C MET A 491 -28.94 -69.67 20.91
N GLU A 492 -28.16 -69.56 19.82
CA GLU A 492 -28.53 -70.11 18.51
C GLU A 492 -28.59 -71.64 18.55
N LYS A 493 -27.66 -72.30 19.27
CA LYS A 493 -27.70 -73.75 19.48
C LYS A 493 -28.87 -74.18 20.37
N GLU A 494 -29.21 -73.42 21.41
CA GLU A 494 -30.39 -73.68 22.24
C GLU A 494 -31.69 -73.48 21.44
N LEU A 495 -31.80 -72.42 20.64
CA LEU A 495 -32.92 -72.21 19.72
C LEU A 495 -33.01 -73.31 18.65
N ALA A 496 -31.88 -73.84 18.17
CA ALA A 496 -31.86 -75.01 17.29
C ALA A 496 -32.30 -76.28 18.02
N ALA A 497 -31.84 -76.51 19.25
CA ALA A 497 -32.24 -77.66 20.08
C ALA A 497 -33.74 -77.64 20.39
N VAL A 498 -34.29 -76.50 20.83
CA VAL A 498 -35.74 -76.32 21.09
C VAL A 498 -36.57 -76.47 19.81
N ARG A 499 -36.06 -76.09 18.63
CA ARG A 499 -36.71 -76.38 17.35
C ARG A 499 -36.73 -77.89 17.05
N MET A 500 -35.60 -78.58 17.23
CA MET A 500 -35.51 -80.04 17.06
C MET A 500 -36.37 -80.81 18.06
N GLU A 501 -36.43 -80.37 19.32
CA GLU A 501 -37.28 -80.94 20.37
C GLU A 501 -38.77 -80.77 20.03
N LYS A 502 -39.18 -79.56 19.63
CA LYS A 502 -40.54 -79.28 19.15
C LYS A 502 -40.91 -80.09 17.91
N GLU A 503 -39.96 -80.33 17.01
CA GLU A 503 -40.16 -81.20 15.84
C GLU A 503 -40.27 -82.68 16.25
N GLN A 504 -39.44 -83.17 17.19
CA GLN A 504 -39.56 -84.51 17.74
C GLN A 504 -40.87 -84.72 18.50
N ASP A 505 -41.32 -83.78 19.32
CA ASP A 505 -42.62 -83.84 20.01
C ASP A 505 -43.80 -83.86 19.01
N SER A 506 -43.73 -83.06 17.95
CA SER A 506 -44.70 -83.10 16.85
C SER A 506 -44.72 -84.44 16.10
N ARG A 507 -43.58 -85.16 16.08
CA ARG A 507 -43.42 -86.47 15.45
C ARG A 507 -43.88 -87.60 16.38
N ALA A 508 -43.62 -87.49 17.69
CA ALA A 508 -44.11 -88.41 18.72
C ALA A 508 -45.66 -88.39 18.78
N LYS A 509 -46.26 -87.20 18.71
CA LYS A 509 -47.72 -87.00 18.64
C LYS A 509 -48.39 -87.62 17.39
N ARG A 510 -47.63 -88.09 16.39
CA ARG A 510 -48.17 -88.84 15.22
C ARG A 510 -48.16 -90.36 15.36
N PHE A 511 -47.61 -90.93 16.44
CA PHE A 511 -47.61 -92.38 16.71
C PHE A 511 -48.53 -92.79 17.88
N GLY A 512 -49.29 -91.85 18.45
CA GLY A 512 -50.01 -92.01 19.73
C GLY A 512 -51.54 -92.05 19.67
N SER A 513 -52.17 -92.55 18.60
CA SER A 513 -53.60 -92.90 18.61
C SER A 513 -53.99 -93.89 17.50
N SER A 514 -54.67 -94.98 17.87
CA SER A 514 -55.20 -95.99 16.96
C SER A 514 -56.58 -96.48 17.45
N SER A 515 -57.47 -96.83 16.50
CA SER A 515 -58.93 -96.98 16.66
C SER A 515 -59.66 -95.67 17.06
N GLY A 516 -60.85 -95.33 16.56
CA GLY A 516 -61.74 -95.88 15.51
C GLY A 516 -63.06 -95.07 15.53
N SER A 517 -63.99 -95.10 14.57
CA SER A 517 -64.06 -95.75 13.25
C SER A 517 -65.16 -95.11 12.39
N GLY A 518 -64.92 -94.91 11.07
CA GLY A 518 -65.94 -94.59 10.05
C GLY A 518 -66.53 -93.16 10.02
N SER A 519 -67.12 -92.68 8.92
CA SER A 519 -67.12 -93.21 7.53
C SER A 519 -67.57 -92.16 6.48
N SER A 520 -67.33 -92.49 5.19
CA SER A 520 -67.98 -91.98 3.96
C SER A 520 -67.33 -90.85 3.14
N SER A 521 -67.18 -91.14 1.83
CA SER A 521 -67.31 -90.26 0.62
C SER A 521 -66.57 -88.89 0.55
N GLN A 522 -65.86 -88.51 -0.52
CA GLN A 522 -65.61 -89.17 -1.82
C GLN A 522 -64.35 -88.60 -2.53
N LEU A 523 -63.87 -89.29 -3.57
CA LEU A 523 -62.72 -88.97 -4.44
C LEU A 523 -63.17 -88.21 -5.72
N PRO A 524 -62.29 -87.73 -6.65
CA PRO A 524 -60.86 -87.33 -6.57
C PRO A 524 -60.61 -85.92 -7.21
N PRO A 525 -59.69 -85.70 -8.19
CA PRO A 525 -58.28 -85.29 -8.06
C PRO A 525 -57.98 -83.90 -8.70
N GLY A 526 -56.70 -83.47 -8.75
CA GLY A 526 -56.26 -82.55 -9.82
C GLY A 526 -55.05 -81.65 -9.56
N ARG A 527 -53.88 -82.08 -10.03
CA ARG A 527 -52.62 -81.31 -10.18
C ARG A 527 -52.74 -80.07 -11.09
N THR A 528 -51.72 -79.19 -11.00
CA THR A 528 -51.33 -78.11 -11.97
C THR A 528 -52.34 -76.96 -12.16
N GLY A 529 -51.95 -75.74 -12.58
CA GLY A 529 -50.61 -75.18 -12.81
C GLY A 529 -50.67 -73.93 -13.73
N ASP A 530 -49.78 -72.96 -13.49
CA ASP A 530 -49.46 -71.77 -14.32
C ASP A 530 -50.56 -70.69 -14.63
N LYS A 531 -50.18 -69.43 -14.33
CA LYS A 531 -50.26 -68.17 -15.13
C LYS A 531 -51.58 -67.47 -15.56
N GLU A 532 -51.43 -66.13 -15.51
CA GLU A 532 -51.94 -65.06 -16.42
C GLU A 532 -53.46 -64.80 -16.58
N GLY A 533 -53.87 -63.52 -16.62
CA GLY A 533 -55.19 -63.16 -17.21
C GLY A 533 -55.92 -61.87 -16.78
N ALA A 534 -55.36 -60.68 -17.08
CA ALA A 534 -56.05 -59.43 -17.50
C ALA A 534 -57.30 -58.82 -16.79
N SER A 535 -57.28 -57.46 -16.67
CA SER A 535 -58.42 -56.50 -16.61
C SER A 535 -59.35 -56.55 -15.37
N HIS A 536 -60.02 -55.46 -14.92
CA HIS A 536 -60.62 -54.32 -15.64
C HIS A 536 -60.81 -53.08 -14.69
N CYS A 537 -60.98 -51.86 -15.22
CA CYS A 537 -61.34 -50.64 -14.45
C CYS A 537 -62.77 -50.16 -14.82
N PRO A 538 -63.49 -49.48 -13.92
CA PRO A 538 -63.57 -47.99 -13.89
C PRO A 538 -63.32 -47.44 -12.45
N GLY A 539 -63.36 -46.14 -12.09
CA GLY A 539 -63.96 -44.93 -12.68
C GLY A 539 -65.34 -44.63 -12.06
N GLU A 540 -65.71 -43.41 -11.61
CA GLU A 540 -64.98 -42.14 -11.43
C GLU A 540 -65.74 -41.28 -10.35
N ASP A 541 -65.58 -39.93 -10.33
CA ASP A 541 -66.21 -38.92 -9.43
C ASP A 541 -65.79 -38.91 -7.93
N GLY A 542 -65.67 -37.76 -7.23
CA GLY A 542 -65.68 -36.34 -7.67
C GLY A 542 -65.97 -35.32 -6.53
N ILE A 543 -65.44 -34.08 -6.65
CA ILE A 543 -65.80 -32.83 -5.88
C ILE A 543 -65.31 -32.77 -4.40
N ALA A 544 -64.82 -31.66 -3.80
CA ALA A 544 -64.14 -30.41 -4.23
C ALA A 544 -63.63 -29.60 -2.98
N GLU A 545 -63.14 -28.37 -3.19
CA GLU A 545 -62.86 -27.26 -2.25
C GLU A 545 -61.51 -27.18 -1.48
N GLU A 546 -60.79 -26.07 -1.76
CA GLU A 546 -59.58 -25.50 -1.12
C GLU A 546 -59.48 -24.02 -1.63
N PRO A 547 -58.61 -23.11 -1.14
CA PRO A 547 -58.07 -22.84 0.19
C PRO A 547 -58.42 -21.41 0.71
N LEU A 548 -57.95 -21.04 1.92
CA LEU A 548 -57.65 -19.63 2.23
C LEU A 548 -56.37 -19.46 3.08
N LEU A 549 -55.40 -18.76 2.50
CA LEU A 549 -54.35 -18.00 3.20
C LEU A 549 -54.71 -16.51 3.17
N PRO A 550 -54.05 -15.68 4.01
CA PRO A 550 -53.57 -14.40 3.47
C PRO A 550 -52.14 -14.06 3.88
N THR A 551 -51.34 -13.65 2.88
CA THR A 551 -50.14 -12.83 3.09
C THR A 551 -50.52 -11.35 3.11
N SER A 552 -49.75 -10.51 3.82
CA SER A 552 -49.94 -9.05 3.80
C SER A 552 -48.59 -8.32 3.78
N ARG A 553 -48.40 -7.41 2.80
CA ARG A 553 -47.21 -6.55 2.73
C ARG A 553 -47.41 -5.24 1.96
N GLY A 554 -48.21 -4.35 2.57
CA GLY A 554 -48.07 -2.88 2.51
C GLY A 554 -48.37 -2.11 1.21
N ARG A 555 -49.01 -0.93 1.38
CA ARG A 555 -48.72 0.37 0.73
C ARG A 555 -49.73 1.44 1.20
N GLY A 556 -49.32 2.71 1.15
CA GLY A 556 -50.23 3.84 0.93
C GLY A 556 -50.79 4.55 2.16
N ASP A 557 -50.12 5.64 2.56
CA ASP A 557 -50.66 7.00 2.77
C ASP A 557 -52.12 7.17 3.26
N GLU A 558 -52.30 7.78 4.45
CA GLU A 558 -53.13 8.99 4.54
C GLU A 558 -52.75 9.91 5.73
N LEU A 559 -53.29 11.13 5.71
CA LEU A 559 -52.92 12.31 6.50
C LEU A 559 -53.34 12.24 7.98
N LEU A 560 -52.60 12.91 8.87
CA LEU A 560 -53.17 13.87 9.85
C LEU A 560 -52.11 14.70 10.61
N CYS A 561 -52.57 15.86 11.11
CA CYS A 561 -51.87 16.82 11.97
C CYS A 561 -51.57 16.23 13.38
N VAL A 562 -50.74 16.84 14.24
CA VAL A 562 -50.29 18.24 14.40
C VAL A 562 -48.78 18.32 14.64
#